data_AF-A0A6I2UCF9-F1
#
_entry.id   AF-A0A6I2UCF9-F1
#
_cell.length_a   1.000
_cell.length_b   1.000
_cell.length_c   1.000
_cell.angle_alpha   90.00
_cell.angle_beta   90.00
_cell.angle_gamma   90.00
#
_symmetry.space_group_name_H-M   'P 1'
#
loop_
_entity.id
_entity.type
_entity.pdbx_description
1 polymer ?
#
loop_
_entity_poly.entity_id
_entity_poly.type
_entity_poly.pdbx_seq_one_letter_code
_entity_poly.pdbx_strand_id
1 'polypeptide(L)'
;MTERTYLAIDLKSFYASVECMERGLDPMTTNLVVADASRTEKTICLAVSPSLKAYGIPGRARLFEVVQKVKEANLKRQRKAPGYRFTGASSSSVELANNPGLAIDYLIAPPRMAHYMEHSTRIYSVYLKHVAPDDIHVYSIDEVLIDATSYLKRENITARDL
;
A
#
# COMPACT_ATOMS: atom_id res chain seq x y z
N MET A 1 29.02 6.05 -26.54
CA MET A 1 27.81 6.51 -25.84
C MET A 1 27.96 6.10 -24.38
N THR A 2 27.74 7.01 -23.43
CA THR A 2 27.69 6.64 -22.01
C THR A 2 26.42 5.83 -21.77
N GLU A 3 26.55 4.67 -21.13
CA GLU A 3 25.40 3.87 -20.70
C GLU A 3 24.59 4.67 -19.68
N ARG A 4 23.28 4.77 -19.89
CA ARG A 4 22.37 5.52 -19.01
C ARG A 4 21.72 4.57 -18.02
N THR A 5 21.62 4.99 -16.76
CA THR A 5 20.99 4.21 -15.70
C THR A 5 19.90 5.05 -15.05
N TYR A 6 18.68 4.51 -15.03
CA TYR A 6 17.52 5.15 -14.42
C TYR A 6 16.98 4.31 -13.28
N LEU A 7 16.59 4.96 -12.18
CA LEU A 7 15.81 4.34 -11.11
C LEU A 7 14.33 4.63 -11.36
N ALA A 8 13.49 3.61 -11.29
CA ALA A 8 12.05 3.74 -11.29
C ALA A 8 11.53 3.37 -9.89
N ILE A 9 10.96 4.35 -9.19
CA ILE A 9 10.51 4.20 -7.81
C ILE A 9 8.99 4.40 -7.79
N ASP A 10 8.27 3.36 -7.36
CA ASP A 10 6.82 3.35 -7.12
C ASP A 10 6.57 3.02 -5.64
N LEU A 11 5.81 3.86 -4.93
CA LEU A 11 5.52 3.66 -3.51
C LEU A 11 4.38 2.65 -3.32
N LYS A 12 4.72 1.52 -2.69
CA LYS A 12 3.80 0.40 -2.45
C LYS A 12 2.52 0.84 -1.72
N SER A 13 1.38 0.67 -2.41
CA SER A 13 0.04 0.93 -1.86
C SER A 13 -0.07 2.31 -1.20
N PHE A 14 0.54 3.33 -1.81
CA PHE A 14 0.78 4.66 -1.24
C PHE A 14 -0.35 5.21 -0.37
N TYR A 15 -1.57 5.35 -0.90
CA TYR A 15 -2.68 5.93 -0.13
C TYR A 15 -3.04 5.10 1.11
N ALA A 16 -3.07 3.76 1.00
CA ALA A 16 -3.36 2.90 2.14
C ALA A 16 -2.23 2.98 3.19
N SER A 17 -0.98 3.08 2.74
CA SER A 17 0.18 3.25 3.62
C SER A 17 0.11 4.56 4.40
N VAL A 18 -0.24 5.67 3.74
CA VAL A 18 -0.48 6.96 4.41
C VAL A 18 -1.61 6.85 5.43
N GLU A 19 -2.76 6.26 5.05
CA GLU A 19 -3.90 6.11 5.97
C GLU A 19 -3.58 5.23 7.18
N CYS A 20 -2.76 4.18 7.04
CA CYS A 20 -2.29 3.37 8.16
C CYS A 20 -1.40 4.18 9.10
N MET A 21 -0.38 4.86 8.56
CA MET A 21 0.57 5.64 9.37
C MET A 21 -0.12 6.76 10.15
N GLU A 22 -1.09 7.45 9.55
CA GLU A 22 -1.89 8.49 10.22
C GLU A 22 -2.77 7.98 11.36
N ARG A 23 -3.04 6.67 11.40
CA ARG A 23 -3.79 6.00 12.46
C ARG A 23 -2.89 5.28 13.47
N GLY A 24 -1.56 5.42 13.35
CA GLY A 24 -0.61 4.68 14.17
C GLY A 24 -0.63 3.17 13.92
N LEU A 25 -1.01 2.76 12.71
CA LEU A 25 -1.11 1.36 12.29
C LEU A 25 0.05 0.98 11.37
N ASP A 26 0.48 -0.28 11.43
CA ASP A 26 1.51 -0.79 10.51
C ASP A 26 0.92 -1.03 9.11
N PRO A 27 1.43 -0.37 8.06
CA PRO A 27 0.90 -0.46 6.70
C PRO A 27 1.09 -1.85 6.07
N MET A 28 2.03 -2.66 6.54
CA MET A 28 2.32 -3.98 6.01
C MET A 28 1.42 -5.06 6.61
N THR A 29 0.87 -4.84 7.80
CA THR A 29 0.06 -5.85 8.51
C THR A 29 -1.41 -5.48 8.65
N THR A 30 -1.76 -4.20 8.51
CA THR A 30 -3.13 -3.73 8.71
C THR A 30 -3.97 -3.86 7.44
N ASN A 31 -5.08 -4.60 7.54
CA ASN A 31 -6.11 -4.68 6.53
C ASN A 31 -6.87 -3.35 6.46
N LEU A 32 -6.49 -2.52 5.51
CA LEU A 32 -7.13 -1.24 5.22
C LEU A 32 -7.41 -1.09 3.72
N VAL A 33 -8.52 -0.44 3.40
CA VAL A 33 -8.89 0.00 2.05
C VAL A 33 -9.20 1.50 2.05
N VAL A 34 -8.77 2.21 1.02
CA VAL A 34 -9.08 3.63 0.82
C VAL A 34 -10.23 3.73 -0.17
N ALA A 35 -11.42 4.12 0.30
CA ALA A 35 -12.63 4.20 -0.51
C ALA A 35 -13.64 5.17 0.15
N ASP A 36 -14.47 5.81 -0.68
CA ASP A 36 -15.60 6.61 -0.19
C ASP A 36 -16.85 5.72 -0.01
N ALA A 37 -17.02 5.20 1.20
CA ALA A 37 -18.14 4.33 1.57
C ALA A 37 -19.49 5.07 1.68
N SER A 38 -19.52 6.41 1.72
CA SER A 38 -20.76 7.18 1.81
C SER A 38 -21.57 7.17 0.50
N ARG A 39 -20.93 6.82 -0.62
CA ARG A 39 -21.58 6.72 -1.92
C ARG A 39 -22.31 5.39 -2.07
N THR A 40 -21.61 4.38 -2.58
CA THR A 40 -22.13 3.02 -2.75
C THR A 40 -20.97 2.04 -2.69
N GLU A 41 -21.25 0.75 -2.46
CA GLU A 41 -20.22 -0.31 -2.57
C GLU A 41 -19.67 -0.47 -4.00
N LYS A 42 -20.28 0.17 -5.02
CA LYS A 42 -19.74 0.23 -6.39
C LYS A 42 -18.63 1.25 -6.56
N THR A 43 -18.31 2.03 -5.50
CA THR A 43 -17.22 2.99 -5.49
C THR A 43 -15.87 2.32 -5.77
N ILE A 44 -14.96 3.07 -6.37
CA ILE A 44 -13.61 2.62 -6.65
C ILE A 44 -12.79 2.73 -5.37
N CYS A 45 -12.01 1.69 -5.07
CA CYS A 45 -10.98 1.75 -4.05
C CYS A 45 -9.74 2.43 -4.65
N LEU A 46 -9.30 3.54 -4.04
CA LEU A 46 -8.07 4.22 -4.47
C LEU A 46 -6.83 3.39 -4.13
N ALA A 47 -6.86 2.68 -3.01
CA ALA A 47 -5.80 1.76 -2.62
C ALA A 47 -6.33 0.64 -1.72
N VAL A 48 -5.60 -0.47 -1.74
CA VAL A 48 -5.80 -1.60 -0.83
C VAL A 48 -4.44 -1.88 -0.19
N SER A 49 -4.41 -2.02 1.13
CA SER A 49 -3.21 -2.37 1.89
C SER A 49 -2.59 -3.70 1.41
N PRO A 50 -1.26 -3.87 1.51
CA PRO A 50 -0.58 -5.11 1.17
C PRO A 50 -1.19 -6.37 1.82
N SER A 51 -1.53 -6.31 3.11
CA SER A 51 -2.11 -7.45 3.82
C SER A 51 -3.50 -7.82 3.31
N LEU A 52 -4.33 -6.83 2.99
CA LEU A 52 -5.67 -7.07 2.45
C LEU A 52 -5.61 -7.58 1.00
N LYS A 53 -4.65 -7.09 0.20
CA LYS A 53 -4.37 -7.63 -1.15
C LYS A 53 -4.03 -9.13 -1.14
N ALA A 54 -3.44 -9.65 -0.07
CA ALA A 54 -3.09 -11.06 0.06
C ALA A 54 -4.30 -12.01 -0.01
N TYR A 55 -5.53 -11.51 0.19
CA TYR A 55 -6.76 -12.28 -0.01
C TYR A 55 -7.24 -12.34 -1.48
N GLY A 56 -6.41 -11.92 -2.43
CA GLY A 56 -6.70 -11.97 -3.87
C GLY A 56 -7.56 -10.80 -4.36
N ILE A 57 -7.48 -9.67 -3.66
CA ILE A 57 -8.16 -8.42 -4.07
C ILE A 57 -7.29 -7.72 -5.14
N PRO A 58 -7.86 -7.36 -6.31
CA PRO A 58 -7.09 -6.71 -7.37
C PRO A 58 -6.65 -5.30 -6.97
N GLY A 59 -5.60 -4.79 -7.63
CA GLY A 59 -5.07 -3.45 -7.37
C GLY A 59 -6.07 -2.32 -7.66
N ARG A 60 -6.98 -2.53 -8.62
CA ARG A 60 -8.08 -1.60 -8.97
C ARG A 60 -9.43 -2.23 -8.65
N ALA A 61 -9.65 -2.54 -7.37
CA ALA A 61 -10.91 -3.12 -6.91
C ALA A 61 -12.00 -2.04 -6.72
N ARG A 62 -13.25 -2.48 -6.79
CA ARG A 62 -14.40 -1.78 -6.22
C ARG A 62 -14.67 -2.30 -4.80
N LEU A 63 -15.33 -1.49 -3.97
CA LEU A 63 -15.54 -1.85 -2.57
C LEU A 63 -16.32 -3.16 -2.39
N PHE A 64 -17.31 -3.44 -3.24
CA PHE A 64 -18.04 -4.71 -3.19
C PHE A 64 -17.13 -5.93 -3.46
N GLU A 65 -16.09 -5.80 -4.28
CA GLU A 65 -15.15 -6.89 -4.56
C GLU A 65 -14.28 -7.19 -3.33
N VAL A 66 -13.92 -6.15 -2.57
CA VAL A 66 -13.25 -6.28 -1.27
C VAL A 66 -14.17 -7.04 -0.30
N VAL A 67 -15.43 -6.61 -0.16
CA VAL A 67 -16.44 -7.28 0.69
C VAL A 67 -16.58 -8.75 0.32
N GLN A 68 -16.71 -9.05 -0.97
CA GLN A 68 -16.83 -10.43 -1.48
C GLN A 68 -15.59 -11.26 -1.17
N LYS A 69 -14.37 -10.76 -1.43
CA LYS A 69 -13.12 -11.48 -1.17
C LYS A 69 -12.89 -11.75 0.30
N VAL A 70 -13.20 -10.78 1.17
CA VAL A 70 -13.12 -10.96 2.62
C VAL A 70 -14.13 -12.01 3.09
N LYS A 71 -15.36 -11.98 2.57
CA LYS A 71 -16.38 -13.00 2.86
C LYS A 71 -15.92 -14.41 2.44
N GLU A 72 -15.39 -14.56 1.23
CA GLU A 72 -14.81 -15.83 0.74
C GLU A 72 -13.66 -16.32 1.63
N ALA A 73 -12.77 -15.42 2.04
CA ALA A 73 -11.66 -15.74 2.93
C ALA A 73 -12.15 -16.17 4.32
N ASN A 74 -13.15 -15.49 4.87
CA ASN A 74 -13.77 -15.84 6.14
C ASN A 74 -14.48 -17.19 6.10
N LEU A 75 -15.18 -17.53 5.01
CA LEU A 75 -15.79 -18.86 4.85
C LEU A 75 -14.74 -19.99 4.88
N LYS A 76 -13.60 -19.79 4.23
CA LYS A 76 -12.48 -20.75 4.27
C LYS A 76 -11.88 -20.85 5.67
N ARG A 77 -11.73 -19.71 6.34
CA ARG A 77 -11.13 -19.60 7.66
C ARG A 77 -12.00 -20.19 8.76
N GLN A 78 -13.33 -20.04 8.67
CA GLN A 78 -14.29 -20.56 9.63
C GLN A 78 -14.19 -22.09 9.77
N ARG A 79 -13.87 -22.80 8.68
CA ARG A 79 -13.64 -24.26 8.70
C ARG A 79 -12.45 -24.68 9.57
N LYS A 80 -11.53 -23.75 9.85
CA LYS A 80 -10.35 -23.96 10.69
C LYS A 80 -10.50 -23.32 12.08
N ALA A 81 -11.58 -22.57 12.31
CA ALA A 81 -11.82 -21.91 13.59
C ALA A 81 -12.26 -22.94 14.65
N PRO A 82 -11.86 -22.78 15.92
CA PRO A 82 -12.32 -23.63 17.02
C PRO A 82 -13.85 -23.67 17.09
N GLY A 83 -14.44 -24.87 17.07
CA GLY A 83 -15.89 -25.04 17.07
C GLY A 83 -16.61 -24.47 15.83
N TYR A 84 -15.88 -24.22 14.73
CA TYR A 84 -16.39 -23.64 13.48
C TYR A 84 -17.06 -22.27 13.65
N ARG A 85 -16.67 -21.52 14.67
CA ARG A 85 -17.24 -20.20 15.00
C ARG A 85 -16.13 -19.20 15.28
N PHE A 86 -16.36 -17.97 14.85
CA PHE A 86 -15.49 -16.86 15.21
C PHE A 86 -15.88 -16.30 16.59
N THR A 87 -14.88 -15.93 17.39
CA THR A 87 -15.05 -15.31 18.72
C THR A 87 -14.84 -13.80 18.70
N GLY A 88 -14.39 -13.27 17.56
CA GLY A 88 -14.16 -11.85 17.35
C GLY A 88 -13.70 -11.60 15.92
N ALA A 89 -13.19 -10.41 15.65
CA ALA A 89 -12.63 -10.03 14.37
C ALA A 89 -11.38 -9.18 14.57
N SER A 90 -10.50 -9.15 13.56
CA SER A 90 -9.32 -8.29 13.58
C SER A 90 -8.96 -7.82 12.18
N SER A 91 -8.49 -6.58 12.10
CA SER A 91 -7.88 -6.02 10.90
C SER A 91 -6.37 -6.25 10.83
N SER A 92 -5.74 -6.80 11.86
CA SER A 92 -4.30 -7.10 11.86
C SER A 92 -4.03 -8.50 11.32
N SER A 93 -3.25 -8.59 10.24
CA SER A 93 -2.83 -9.88 9.67
C SER A 93 -2.02 -10.73 10.65
N VAL A 94 -1.29 -10.09 11.58
CA VAL A 94 -0.50 -10.77 12.62
C VAL A 94 -1.43 -11.42 13.65
N GLU A 95 -2.45 -10.71 14.12
CA GLU A 95 -3.44 -11.29 15.05
C GLU A 95 -4.24 -12.40 14.38
N LEU A 96 -4.60 -12.21 13.11
CA LEU A 96 -5.27 -13.24 12.30
C LEU A 96 -4.36 -14.47 12.08
N ALA A 97 -3.05 -14.31 11.96
CA ALA A 97 -2.15 -15.46 11.85
C ALA A 97 -2.10 -16.23 13.18
N ASN A 98 -2.07 -15.52 14.30
CA ASN A 98 -1.90 -16.10 15.64
C ASN A 98 -3.19 -16.66 16.25
N ASN A 99 -4.37 -16.20 15.81
CA ASN A 99 -5.65 -16.62 16.38
C ASN A 99 -6.66 -17.07 15.30
N PRO A 100 -6.76 -18.39 15.03
CA PRO A 100 -7.71 -18.97 14.07
C PRO A 100 -9.19 -18.66 14.36
N GLY A 101 -9.53 -18.29 15.59
CA GLY A 101 -10.89 -17.94 16.02
C GLY A 101 -11.33 -16.52 15.65
N LEU A 102 -10.45 -15.68 15.10
CA LEU A 102 -10.82 -14.33 14.66
C LEU A 102 -11.26 -14.31 13.20
N ALA A 103 -12.35 -13.61 12.90
CA ALA A 103 -12.73 -13.26 11.54
C ALA A 103 -11.80 -12.17 10.98
N ILE A 104 -11.54 -12.23 9.67
CA ILE A 104 -10.87 -11.16 8.93
C ILE A 104 -11.81 -9.97 8.89
N ASP A 105 -11.36 -8.86 9.44
CA ASP A 105 -11.97 -7.54 9.30
C ASP A 105 -11.02 -6.60 8.55
N TYR A 106 -11.51 -5.41 8.20
CA TYR A 106 -10.73 -4.37 7.57
C TYR A 106 -11.28 -2.98 7.86
N LEU A 107 -10.38 -1.99 7.79
CA LEU A 107 -10.72 -0.58 7.95
C LEU A 107 -11.00 0.06 6.60
N ILE A 108 -12.00 0.94 6.55
CA ILE A 108 -12.25 1.81 5.40
C ILE A 108 -11.82 3.23 5.76
N ALA A 109 -10.91 3.79 4.97
CA ALA A 109 -10.48 5.17 5.08
C ALA A 109 -11.01 6.00 3.90
N PRO A 110 -11.61 7.19 4.15
CA PRO A 110 -12.00 8.08 3.08
C PRO A 110 -10.76 8.68 2.40
N PRO A 111 -10.82 8.98 1.09
CA PRO A 111 -9.71 9.55 0.35
C PRO A 111 -9.42 11.00 0.77
N ARG A 112 -8.15 11.32 1.06
CA ARG A 112 -7.68 12.66 1.47
C ARG A 112 -6.60 13.18 0.53
N MET A 113 -6.98 13.60 -0.68
CA MET A 113 -6.02 13.95 -1.75
C MET A 113 -5.01 15.03 -1.37
N ALA A 114 -5.44 16.11 -0.69
CA ALA A 114 -4.52 17.16 -0.25
C ALA A 114 -3.45 16.61 0.71
N HIS A 115 -3.86 15.76 1.64
CA HIS A 115 -2.98 15.09 2.58
C HIS A 115 -1.97 14.16 1.88
N TYR A 116 -2.41 13.44 0.85
CA TYR A 116 -1.53 12.59 0.05
C TYR A 116 -0.49 13.41 -0.71
N MET A 117 -0.86 14.58 -1.23
CA MET A 117 0.08 15.49 -1.91
C MET A 117 1.15 16.04 -0.94
N GLU A 118 0.76 16.37 0.31
CA GLU A 118 1.71 16.78 1.35
C GLU A 118 2.72 15.68 1.65
N HIS A 119 2.27 14.44 1.80
CA HIS A 119 3.15 13.28 2.01
C HIS A 119 4.07 13.02 0.83
N SER A 120 3.55 13.07 -0.40
CA SER A 120 4.36 12.94 -1.62
C SER A 120 5.47 14.00 -1.68
N THR A 121 5.16 15.24 -1.32
CA THR A 121 6.15 16.33 -1.26
C THR A 121 7.23 16.08 -0.21
N ARG A 122 6.85 15.54 0.96
CA ARG A 122 7.82 15.15 2.01
C ARG A 122 8.75 14.04 1.54
N ILE A 123 8.23 13.06 0.81
CA ILE A 123 9.03 11.96 0.23
C ILE A 123 9.95 12.50 -0.86
N TYR A 124 9.44 13.37 -1.74
CA TYR A 124 10.26 14.03 -2.76
C TYR A 124 11.42 14.83 -2.15
N SER A 125 11.19 15.47 -0.99
CA SER A 125 12.24 16.17 -0.24
C SER A 125 13.34 15.24 0.27
N VAL A 126 13.10 13.92 0.38
CA VAL A 126 14.15 12.93 0.65
C VAL A 126 14.99 12.71 -0.61
N TYR A 127 14.37 12.57 -1.78
CA TYR A 127 15.09 12.40 -3.04
C TYR A 127 16.03 13.58 -3.34
N LEU A 128 15.57 14.82 -3.06
CA LEU A 128 16.37 16.04 -3.24
C LEU A 128 17.63 16.10 -2.37
N LYS A 129 17.75 15.27 -1.31
CA LYS A 129 18.98 15.18 -0.52
C LYS A 129 20.10 14.44 -1.26
N HIS A 130 19.75 13.66 -2.28
CA HIS A 130 20.66 12.76 -2.97
C HIS A 130 20.83 13.11 -4.45
N VAL A 131 19.79 13.65 -5.07
CA VAL A 131 19.69 13.87 -6.52
C VAL A 131 19.19 15.28 -6.80
N ALA A 132 19.76 15.94 -7.81
CA ALA A 132 19.33 17.25 -8.27
C ALA A 132 17.91 17.17 -8.87
N PRO A 133 17.08 18.22 -8.72
CA PRO A 133 15.71 18.21 -9.22
C PRO A 133 15.62 17.99 -10.73
N ASP A 134 16.59 18.49 -11.51
CA ASP A 134 16.64 18.34 -12.97
C ASP A 134 16.81 16.87 -13.41
N ASP A 135 17.34 16.01 -12.53
CA ASP A 135 17.52 14.57 -12.76
C ASP A 135 16.35 13.73 -12.23
N ILE A 136 15.30 14.35 -11.68
CA ILE A 136 14.11 13.67 -11.16
C ILE A 136 12.89 14.05 -12.00
N HIS A 137 12.32 13.07 -12.68
CA HIS A 137 11.03 13.18 -13.35
C HIS A 137 9.91 12.63 -12.47
N VAL A 138 9.04 13.51 -11.96
CA VAL A 138 7.83 13.12 -11.23
C VAL A 138 6.78 12.65 -12.24
N TYR A 139 6.46 11.35 -12.21
CA TYR A 139 5.49 10.75 -13.13
C TYR A 139 4.07 10.79 -12.55
N SER A 140 3.93 10.48 -11.25
CA SER A 140 2.67 10.54 -10.52
C SER A 140 2.91 10.99 -9.06
N ILE A 141 1.86 10.94 -8.23
CA ILE A 141 1.97 11.27 -6.80
C ILE A 141 2.89 10.30 -6.03
N ASP A 142 3.00 9.06 -6.48
CA ASP A 142 3.74 7.98 -5.82
C ASP A 142 4.83 7.37 -6.71
N GLU A 143 5.02 7.90 -7.92
CA GLU A 143 5.96 7.36 -8.89
C GLU A 143 6.92 8.44 -9.42
N VAL A 144 8.22 8.14 -9.35
CA VAL A 144 9.29 8.99 -9.89
C VAL A 144 10.28 8.17 -10.72
N LEU A 145 10.81 8.78 -11.76
CA LEU A 145 11.95 8.30 -12.53
C LEU A 145 13.16 9.20 -12.23
N ILE A 146 14.31 8.60 -11.96
CA ILE A 146 15.52 9.32 -11.58
C ILE A 146 16.66 8.94 -12.51
N ASP A 147 17.33 9.90 -13.16
CA ASP A 147 18.60 9.66 -13.86
C ASP A 147 19.73 9.51 -12.83
N ALA A 148 20.13 8.27 -12.58
CA ALA A 148 21.19 7.95 -11.64
C ALA A 148 22.58 7.88 -12.29
N THR A 149 22.68 8.11 -13.61
CA THR A 149 23.90 7.87 -14.42
C THR A 149 25.12 8.57 -13.83
N SER A 150 24.99 9.87 -13.54
CA SER A 150 26.10 10.70 -13.03
C SER A 150 26.43 10.39 -11.57
N TYR A 151 25.43 9.97 -10.80
CA TYR A 151 25.54 9.72 -9.36
C TYR A 151 26.26 8.41 -9.08
N LEU A 152 25.91 7.33 -9.78
CA LEU A 152 26.60 6.04 -9.70
C LEU A 152 28.10 6.16 -9.98
N LYS A 153 28.43 6.91 -11.04
CA LYS A 153 29.83 7.16 -11.42
C LYS A 153 30.59 7.94 -10.35
N ARG A 154 29.95 8.91 -9.70
CA ARG A 154 30.58 9.72 -8.64
C ARG A 154 30.88 8.88 -7.41
N GLU A 155 29.96 8.02 -7.01
CA GLU A 155 30.09 7.17 -5.82
C GLU A 155 30.90 5.88 -6.10
N ASN A 156 31.32 5.65 -7.34
CA ASN A 156 32.07 4.47 -7.79
C ASN A 156 31.39 3.14 -7.43
N ILE A 157 30.06 3.11 -7.53
CA ILE A 157 29.22 1.93 -7.29
C ILE A 157 28.45 1.56 -8.56
N THR A 158 28.09 0.29 -8.69
CA THR A 158 27.26 -0.18 -9.79
C THR A 158 25.78 -0.04 -9.45
N ALA A 159 24.91 -0.12 -10.45
CA ALA A 159 23.46 -0.15 -10.25
C ALA A 159 22.98 -1.32 -9.35
N ARG A 160 23.79 -2.38 -9.19
CA ARG A 160 23.48 -3.53 -8.33
C ARG A 160 23.85 -3.31 -6.87
N ASP A 161 24.73 -2.35 -6.60
CA ASP A 161 25.20 -2.04 -5.25
C ASP A 161 24.28 -1.03 -4.53
N LEU A 162 23.28 -0.51 -5.25
CA LEU A 162 22.35 0.53 -4.84
C LEU A 162 21.07 -0.06 -4.22
#